data_AF-A0A535NYA1-F1
#
_entry.id   AF-A0A535NYA1-F1
#
_cell.length_a   1.000
_cell.length_b   1.000
_cell.length_c   1.000
_cell.angle_alpha   90.00
_cell.angle_beta   90.00
_cell.angle_gamma   90.00
#
_symmetry.space_group_name_H-M   'P 1'
#
loop_
_entity.id
_entity.type
_entity.pdbx_description
1 polymer ?
#
loop_
_entity_poly.entity_id
_entity_poly.type
_entity_poly.pdbx_seq_one_letter_code
_entity_poly.pdbx_strand_id
1 'polypeptide(L)'
;MRFLALATDYDGTLATDGAVDPETLAALRRLAATGRTLILVTGRQLNDLLRVFPDARIFDAVVAENGAVVYRPATGATRVLAPPPPADFVETLQRRRVEPLWRGQVVVATVQPNDTAVVEVIRELGLD
;
A
#
# COMPACT_ATOMS: atom_id res chain seq x y z
N MET A 1 -13.88 -0.72 28.24
CA MET A 1 -13.65 -1.08 26.82
C MET A 1 -12.14 -1.09 26.58
N ARG A 2 -11.53 -2.16 26.04
CA ARG A 2 -10.04 -2.30 26.01
C ARG A 2 -9.36 -1.81 24.72
N PHE A 3 -10.06 -1.82 23.58
CA PHE A 3 -9.49 -1.46 22.27
C PHE A 3 -10.44 -0.54 21.49
N LEU A 4 -9.88 0.55 20.95
CA LEU A 4 -10.59 1.62 20.23
C LEU A 4 -10.46 1.51 18.70
N ALA A 5 -9.42 0.84 18.21
CA ALA A 5 -9.14 0.71 16.78
C ALA A 5 -8.60 -0.68 16.43
N LEU A 6 -8.80 -1.08 15.17
CA LEU A 6 -8.14 -2.21 14.54
C LEU A 6 -7.29 -1.68 13.38
N ALA A 7 -5.98 -1.88 13.47
CA ALA A 7 -5.08 -1.74 12.35
C ALA A 7 -4.75 -3.15 11.83
N THR A 8 -4.92 -3.39 10.53
CA THR A 8 -4.73 -4.71 9.92
C THR A 8 -4.06 -4.59 8.58
N ASP A 9 -3.21 -5.56 8.26
CA ASP A 9 -2.64 -5.69 6.92
C ASP A 9 -3.68 -6.21 5.90
N TYR A 10 -3.40 -6.08 4.61
CA TYR A 10 -4.23 -6.59 3.52
C TYR A 10 -3.78 -7.99 3.06
N ASP A 11 -2.63 -8.10 2.39
CA ASP A 11 -2.19 -9.32 1.72
C ASP A 11 -1.76 -10.40 2.73
N GLY A 12 -2.34 -11.60 2.62
CA GLY A 12 -2.06 -12.69 3.56
C GLY A 12 -2.63 -12.46 4.96
N THR A 13 -3.40 -11.39 5.16
CA THR A 13 -4.08 -11.08 6.43
C THR A 13 -5.59 -10.99 6.25
N LEU A 14 -6.08 -10.02 5.48
CA LEU A 14 -7.51 -9.93 5.11
C LEU A 14 -7.80 -10.66 3.81
N ALA A 15 -6.84 -10.67 2.89
CA ALA A 15 -6.98 -11.22 1.56
C ALA A 15 -6.12 -12.48 1.39
N THR A 16 -6.73 -13.50 0.80
CA THR A 16 -6.03 -14.69 0.27
C THR A 16 -6.10 -14.61 -1.25
N ASP A 17 -4.95 -14.73 -1.92
CA ASP A 17 -4.85 -14.59 -3.39
C ASP A 17 -5.49 -13.30 -3.94
N GLY A 18 -5.42 -12.20 -3.16
CA GLY A 18 -5.96 -10.89 -3.53
C GLY A 18 -7.48 -10.74 -3.36
N ALA A 19 -8.16 -11.71 -2.75
CA ALA A 19 -9.60 -11.65 -2.46
C ALA A 19 -9.86 -11.69 -0.95
N VAL A 20 -10.76 -10.82 -0.49
CA VAL A 20 -11.22 -10.80 0.91
C VAL A 20 -12.51 -11.60 1.02
N ASP A 21 -12.54 -12.57 1.94
CA ASP A 21 -13.72 -13.38 2.16
C ASP A 21 -14.93 -12.55 2.62
N PRO A 22 -16.15 -12.85 2.13
CA PRO A 22 -17.36 -12.14 2.55
C PRO A 22 -17.59 -12.15 4.06
N GLU A 23 -17.20 -13.23 4.73
CA GLU A 23 -17.31 -13.35 6.19
C GLU A 23 -16.37 -12.38 6.92
N THR A 24 -15.12 -12.27 6.46
CA THR A 24 -14.14 -11.29 6.95
C THR A 24 -14.67 -9.87 6.79
N LEU A 25 -15.22 -9.57 5.60
CA LEU A 25 -15.82 -8.27 5.33
C LEU A 25 -17.03 -7.98 6.24
N ALA A 26 -17.87 -8.98 6.48
CA ALA A 26 -18.98 -8.86 7.43
C ALA A 26 -18.51 -8.63 8.86
N ALA A 27 -17.43 -9.29 9.30
CA ALA A 27 -16.83 -9.10 10.62
C ALA A 27 -16.26 -7.68 10.79
N LEU A 28 -15.57 -7.15 9.78
CA LEU A 28 -15.08 -5.77 9.77
C LEU A 28 -16.23 -4.77 9.89
N ARG A 29 -17.31 -4.96 9.12
CA ARG A 29 -18.52 -4.10 9.20
C ARG A 29 -19.16 -4.15 10.59
N ARG A 30 -19.27 -5.34 11.21
CA ARG A 30 -19.76 -5.46 12.59
C ARG A 30 -18.86 -4.71 13.57
N LEU A 31 -17.54 -4.76 13.39
CA LEU A 31 -16.59 -4.05 14.24
C LEU A 31 -16.73 -2.53 14.08
N ALA A 32 -16.80 -2.02 12.85
CA ALA A 32 -17.03 -0.60 12.57
C ALA A 32 -18.34 -0.09 13.19
N ALA A 33 -19.42 -0.87 13.11
CA ALA A 33 -20.72 -0.52 13.69
C ALA A 33 -20.69 -0.35 15.22
N THR A 34 -19.65 -0.83 15.91
CA THR A 34 -19.46 -0.58 17.35
C THR A 34 -18.84 0.78 17.66
N GLY A 35 -18.55 1.60 16.65
CA GLY A 35 -17.87 2.89 16.79
C GLY A 35 -16.35 2.80 16.88
N ARG A 36 -15.77 1.64 16.55
CA ARG A 36 -14.31 1.44 16.53
C ARG A 36 -13.74 1.83 15.19
N THR A 37 -12.55 2.42 15.22
CA THR A 37 -11.83 2.84 14.02
C THR A 37 -11.20 1.64 13.30
N LEU A 38 -11.41 1.54 12.01
CA LEU A 38 -10.72 0.59 11.14
C LEU A 38 -9.62 1.31 10.34
N ILE A 39 -8.40 0.76 10.42
CA ILE A 39 -7.24 1.25 9.69
C ILE A 39 -6.67 0.10 8.86
N LEU A 40 -6.66 0.26 7.54
CA LEU A 40 -5.99 -0.69 6.65
C LEU A 40 -4.53 -0.25 6.51
N VAL A 41 -3.59 -1.14 6.76
CA VAL A 41 -2.16 -0.89 6.58
C VAL A 41 -1.69 -1.81 5.44
N THR A 42 -0.86 -1.33 4.52
CA THR A 42 -0.39 -2.19 3.42
C THR A 42 0.87 -1.65 2.77
N GLY A 43 1.67 -2.56 2.22
CA GLY A 43 2.76 -2.23 1.29
C GLY A 43 2.27 -1.86 -0.11
N ARG A 44 1.02 -2.17 -0.46
CA ARG A 44 0.46 -1.86 -1.78
C ARG A 44 0.44 -0.35 -2.05
N GLN A 45 0.58 -0.04 -3.33
CA GLN A 45 0.30 1.30 -3.85
C GLN A 45 -1.19 1.59 -3.73
N LEU A 46 -1.53 2.83 -3.38
CA LEU A 46 -2.91 3.21 -3.11
C LEU A 46 -3.84 2.92 -4.30
N ASN A 47 -3.43 3.27 -5.52
CA ASN A 47 -4.25 3.06 -6.71
C ASN A 47 -4.46 1.57 -7.03
N ASP A 48 -3.42 0.74 -6.84
CA ASP A 48 -3.55 -0.70 -7.03
C ASP A 48 -4.51 -1.31 -6.00
N LEU A 49 -4.34 -0.95 -4.72
CA LEU A 49 -5.22 -1.39 -3.64
C LEU A 49 -6.68 -1.03 -3.94
N LEU A 50 -6.98 0.22 -4.31
CA LEU A 50 -8.36 0.67 -4.56
C LEU A 50 -8.98 -0.03 -5.79
N ARG A 51 -8.16 -0.48 -6.74
CA ARG A 51 -8.59 -1.26 -7.91
C ARG A 51 -8.97 -2.70 -7.52
N VAL A 52 -8.16 -3.36 -6.70
CA VAL A 52 -8.39 -4.77 -6.32
C VAL A 52 -9.33 -4.93 -5.13
N PHE A 53 -9.44 -3.91 -4.28
CA PHE A 53 -10.26 -3.93 -3.07
C PHE A 53 -11.13 -2.67 -2.94
N PRO A 54 -12.21 -2.54 -3.74
CA PRO A 54 -13.13 -1.41 -3.66
C PRO A 54 -13.83 -1.27 -2.30
N ASP A 55 -13.91 -2.34 -1.51
CA ASP A 55 -14.42 -2.35 -0.13
C ASP A 55 -13.47 -1.70 0.88
N ALA A 56 -12.27 -1.26 0.48
CA ALA A 56 -11.40 -0.42 1.32
C ALA A 56 -12.10 0.85 1.86
N ARG A 57 -13.23 1.23 1.25
CA ARG A 57 -14.11 2.33 1.69
C ARG A 57 -14.76 2.12 3.05
N ILE A 58 -14.79 0.90 3.59
CA ILE A 58 -15.27 0.65 4.97
C ILE A 58 -14.29 1.13 6.04
N PHE A 59 -13.03 1.40 5.66
CA PHE A 59 -11.99 1.83 6.59
C PHE A 59 -12.04 3.35 6.79
N ASP A 60 -11.73 3.79 8.01
CA ASP A 60 -11.62 5.21 8.33
C ASP A 60 -10.33 5.81 7.73
N ALA A 61 -9.27 5.00 7.65
CA ALA A 61 -8.01 5.36 7.03
C ALA A 61 -7.34 4.16 6.35
N VAL A 62 -6.59 4.45 5.29
CA VAL A 62 -5.68 3.52 4.64
C VAL A 62 -4.27 4.08 4.73
N VAL A 63 -3.36 3.30 5.27
CA VAL A 63 -1.92 3.56 5.34
C VAL A 63 -1.26 2.69 4.27
N ALA A 64 -1.05 3.27 3.10
CA ALA A 64 -0.50 2.60 1.91
C ALA A 64 1.00 2.85 1.79
N GLU A 65 1.63 2.15 0.84
CA GLU A 65 3.05 2.29 0.50
C GLU A 65 3.95 2.18 1.74
N ASN A 66 3.73 1.14 2.56
CA ASN A 66 4.49 0.85 3.78
C ASN A 66 4.52 2.03 4.79
N GLY A 67 3.47 2.84 4.82
CA GLY A 67 3.38 3.98 5.74
C GLY A 67 3.61 5.34 5.10
N ALA A 68 4.07 5.39 3.85
CA ALA A 68 4.41 6.65 3.21
C ALA A 68 3.19 7.46 2.72
N VAL A 69 2.02 6.83 2.61
CA VAL A 69 0.80 7.45 2.11
C VAL A 69 -0.37 7.19 3.06
N VAL A 70 -1.07 8.23 3.50
CA VAL A 70 -2.30 8.11 4.27
C VAL A 70 -3.48 8.61 3.44
N TYR A 71 -4.44 7.73 3.18
CA TYR A 71 -5.67 8.02 2.45
C TYR A 71 -6.88 7.93 3.38
N ARG A 72 -7.83 8.86 3.22
CA ARG A 72 -9.12 8.86 3.95
C ARG A 72 -10.27 8.59 3.00
N PRO A 73 -10.82 7.35 2.98
CA PRO A 73 -11.86 6.98 2.03
C PRO A 73 -13.10 7.88 2.06
N ALA A 74 -13.51 8.36 3.24
CA ALA A 74 -14.68 9.22 3.41
C ALA A 74 -14.58 10.57 2.66
N THR A 75 -13.36 11.07 2.45
CA THR A 75 -13.13 12.41 1.84
C THR A 75 -12.38 12.34 0.52
N GLY A 76 -11.80 11.18 0.19
CA GLY A 76 -10.85 11.06 -0.92
C GLY A 76 -9.49 11.72 -0.66
N ALA A 77 -9.27 12.29 0.53
CA ALA A 77 -8.05 13.03 0.82
C ALA A 77 -6.85 12.10 0.99
N THR A 78 -5.74 12.44 0.32
CA THR A 78 -4.46 11.74 0.41
C THR A 78 -3.40 12.66 1.00
N ARG A 79 -2.63 12.14 1.95
CA ARG A 79 -1.48 12.81 2.56
C ARG A 79 -0.23 11.96 2.33
N VAL A 80 0.71 12.50 1.58
CA VAL A 80 2.04 11.90 1.35
C VAL A 80 2.98 12.32 2.48
N LEU A 81 3.71 11.36 3.06
CA LEU A 81 4.52 11.53 4.28
C LEU A 81 6.02 11.51 4.04
N ALA A 82 6.44 11.20 2.82
CA ALA A 82 7.83 11.14 2.43
C ALA A 82 8.01 11.70 1.00
N PRO A 83 9.22 12.18 0.63
CA PRO A 83 9.50 12.59 -0.73
C PRO A 83 9.25 11.46 -1.74
N PRO A 84 8.89 11.79 -2.99
CA PRO A 84 8.82 10.79 -4.05
C PRO A 84 10.20 10.15 -4.31
N PRO A 85 10.25 8.97 -4.95
CA PRO A 85 11.51 8.37 -5.34
C PRO A 85 12.24 9.30 -6.33
N PRO A 86 13.58 9.40 -6.27
CA PRO A 86 14.35 10.19 -7.21
C PRO A 86 14.01 9.85 -8.67
N ALA A 87 13.91 10.87 -9.53
CA ALA A 87 13.48 10.67 -10.92
C ALA A 87 14.49 9.84 -11.70
N ASP A 88 15.78 10.12 -11.50
CA ASP A 88 16.91 9.39 -12.08
C ASP A 88 16.95 7.92 -11.66
N PHE A 89 16.54 7.60 -10.43
CA PHE A 89 16.38 6.21 -9.97
C PHE A 89 15.34 5.47 -10.81
N VAL A 90 14.12 6.02 -10.92
CA VAL A 90 13.03 5.41 -11.68
C VAL A 90 13.38 5.29 -13.16
N GLU A 91 13.93 6.35 -13.75
CA GLU A 91 14.33 6.36 -15.16
C GLU A 91 15.46 5.37 -15.45
N THR A 92 16.41 5.19 -14.53
CA THR A 92 17.49 4.22 -14.70
C THR A 92 16.95 2.79 -14.67
N LEU A 93 16.03 2.46 -13.77
CA LEU A 93 15.36 1.15 -13.75
C LEU A 93 14.59 0.89 -15.06
N GLN A 94 13.89 1.90 -15.58
CA GLN A 94 13.20 1.81 -16.87
C GLN A 94 14.17 1.60 -18.04
N ARG A 95 15.29 2.33 -18.09
CA ARG A 95 16.34 2.13 -19.12
C ARG A 95 16.94 0.74 -19.05
N ARG A 96 17.09 0.17 -17.85
CA ARG A 96 17.55 -1.20 -17.62
C ARG A 96 16.49 -2.27 -17.91
N ARG A 97 15.29 -1.87 -18.34
CA ARG A 97 14.15 -2.77 -18.62
C ARG A 97 13.78 -3.62 -17.41
N VAL A 98 13.84 -3.04 -16.22
CA VAL A 98 13.25 -3.64 -15.03
C VAL A 98 11.74 -3.67 -15.26
N GLU A 99 11.22 -4.87 -15.52
CA GLU A 99 9.80 -5.12 -15.74
C GLU A 99 9.37 -6.40 -15.00
N PRO A 100 8.19 -6.41 -14.34
CA PRO A 100 7.31 -5.26 -14.10
C PRO A 100 7.93 -4.24 -13.12
N LEU A 101 7.67 -2.96 -13.36
CA LEU A 101 8.04 -1.84 -12.47
C LEU A 101 6.80 -1.01 -12.17
N TRP A 102 6.43 -0.93 -10.90
CA TRP A 102 5.31 -0.13 -10.45
C TRP A 102 5.81 1.08 -9.67
N ARG A 103 5.34 2.27 -10.04
CA ARG A 103 5.66 3.51 -9.35
C ARG A 103 4.46 4.02 -8.55
N GLY A 104 4.63 4.13 -7.24
CA GLY A 104 3.70 4.76 -6.32
C GLY A 104 3.98 6.24 -6.16
N GLN A 105 3.42 6.84 -5.12
CA GLN A 105 3.72 8.23 -4.76
C GLN A 105 5.11 8.34 -4.12
N VAL A 106 5.53 7.33 -3.35
CA VAL A 106 6.80 7.26 -2.61
C VAL A 106 7.53 5.94 -2.90
N VAL A 107 6.82 4.83 -2.99
CA VAL A 107 7.41 3.50 -3.14
C VAL A 107 7.45 3.07 -4.61
N VAL A 108 8.61 2.58 -5.03
CA VAL A 108 8.79 1.83 -6.28
C VAL A 108 8.78 0.34 -5.93
N ALA A 109 8.02 -0.45 -6.67
CA ALA A 109 7.91 -1.89 -6.48
C ALA A 109 8.25 -2.63 -7.77
N THR A 110 8.83 -3.82 -7.62
CA THR A 110 9.12 -4.78 -8.67
C THR A 110 9.08 -6.19 -8.06
N VAL A 111 9.15 -7.22 -8.89
CA VAL A 111 9.29 -8.62 -8.45
C VAL A 111 10.72 -9.11 -8.60
N GLN A 112 11.04 -10.22 -7.93
CA GLN A 112 12.23 -10.99 -8.27
C GLN A 112 12.11 -11.54 -9.70
N PRO A 113 13.20 -11.57 -10.48
CA PRO A 113 14.60 -11.37 -10.06
C PRO A 113 15.14 -9.94 -10.21
N ASN A 114 14.29 -8.92 -10.33
CA ASN A 114 14.75 -7.54 -10.58
C ASN A 114 15.43 -6.87 -9.37
N ASP A 115 15.44 -7.51 -8.21
CA ASP A 115 16.05 -7.01 -6.97
C ASP A 115 17.55 -6.68 -7.16
N THR A 116 18.27 -7.49 -7.94
CA THR A 116 19.69 -7.25 -8.21
C THR A 116 19.89 -5.92 -8.96
N ALA A 117 19.13 -5.69 -10.04
CA ALA A 117 19.19 -4.45 -10.80
C ALA A 117 18.79 -3.23 -9.95
N VAL A 118 17.81 -3.37 -9.05
CA VAL A 118 17.41 -2.31 -8.12
C VAL A 118 18.55 -1.93 -7.18
N VAL A 119 19.18 -2.90 -6.53
CA VAL A 119 20.29 -2.67 -5.60
C VAL A 119 21.50 -2.04 -6.31
N GLU A 120 21.80 -2.45 -7.53
CA GLU A 120 22.85 -1.85 -8.34
C GLU A 120 22.59 -0.36 -8.61
N VAL A 121 21.36 -0.01 -9.03
CA VAL A 121 21.01 1.40 -9.30
C VAL A 121 21.02 2.24 -8.03
N ILE A 122 20.55 1.71 -6.89
CA ILE A 122 20.66 2.40 -5.58
C ILE A 122 22.11 2.78 -5.30
N ARG A 123 23.04 1.84 -5.48
CA ARG A 123 24.48 2.06 -5.25
C ARG A 123 25.09 3.05 -6.23
N GLU A 124 24.77 2.93 -7.51
CA GLU A 124 25.30 3.83 -8.55
C GLU A 124 24.88 5.30 -8.34
N LEU A 125 23.68 5.50 -7.80
CA LEU A 125 23.13 6.82 -7.52
C LEU A 125 23.42 7.32 -6.09
N GLY A 126 24.05 6.50 -5.24
CA GLY A 126 24.36 6.84 -3.84
C GLY A 126 23.11 7.12 -2.99
N LEU A 127 22.10 6.25 -3.11
CA LEU A 127 20.81 6.36 -2.42
C LEU A 127 20.69 5.51 -1.15
N ASP A 128 21.80 4.94 -0.66
CA ASP A 128 21.90 4.09 0.54
C ASP A 128 22.14 4.87 1.85
#